data_AF-A0A930X3S5-F1
#
_entry.id   AF-A0A930X3S5-F1
#
_cell.length_a   1.000
_cell.length_b   1.000
_cell.length_c   1.000
_cell.angle_alpha   90.00
_cell.angle_beta   90.00
_cell.angle_gamma   90.00
#
_symmetry.space_group_name_H-M   'P 1'
#
loop_
_entity.id
_entity.type
_entity.pdbx_description
1 polymer ?
#
loop_
_entity_poly.entity_id
_entity_poly.type
_entity_poly.pdbx_seq_one_letter_code
_entity_poly.pdbx_strand_id
1 'polypeptide(L)'
;MTLNFELAHTHYQIQRWLELMPGSQAYTPIAEHLGTLPPSVLLELFSAYPETYRELIPLSLMAGRFQAGEPDSYPPALHQHLTGLFEDFSLPLIQEQEHLLKEQKLFRYPFARQLILDELTFHRHWIKSSVSRIDRDRFRFCLSAYVCLLQAFGNPYLLQIWQETGWLQRWQIAQSSGRPLPVQSSPKNSISKYKLSESSKMHYKSLEQTIPEPTSFFEKLGEHLNEAFAGDALKLNDTLEPRLREWVQLSMRHVMKKSFRVPQASQFLLTHIYRVSKPANTHQSGFVLYSLTQELLLGTQNLSYRLNDVIQGLAQGLAELNQASAWSQHNLYWVQQAILDLMMEIYESFSLCDSTFRSFVSQYSLAEQHQQHHAYQLLSDKLSPLFAGP
;
A
#
# COMPACT_ATOMS: atom_id res chain seq x y z
N MET A 1 -42.74 -0.33 17.24
CA MET A 1 -42.38 0.69 18.26
C MET A 1 -40.88 0.78 18.49
N THR A 2 -40.13 -0.32 18.47
CA THR A 2 -38.67 -0.35 18.68
C THR A 2 -37.88 0.36 17.56
N LEU A 3 -38.19 0.09 16.30
CA LEU A 3 -37.47 0.69 15.14
C LEU A 3 -37.61 2.22 15.06
N ASN A 4 -38.82 2.76 15.26
CA ASN A 4 -39.04 4.22 15.27
C ASN A 4 -38.30 4.92 16.43
N PHE A 5 -38.19 4.26 17.59
CA PHE A 5 -37.43 4.78 18.72
C PHE A 5 -35.92 4.74 18.43
N GLU A 6 -35.43 3.65 17.85
CA GLU A 6 -34.02 3.49 17.46
C GLU A 6 -33.60 4.54 16.41
N LEU A 7 -34.42 4.79 15.39
CA LEU A 7 -34.18 5.83 14.39
C LEU A 7 -34.17 7.24 15.00
N ALA A 8 -35.14 7.55 15.86
CA ALA A 8 -35.21 8.85 16.52
C ALA A 8 -34.04 9.07 17.49
N HIS A 9 -33.65 8.04 18.23
CA HIS A 9 -32.50 8.07 19.14
C HIS A 9 -31.19 8.28 18.37
N THR A 10 -30.98 7.52 17.30
CA THR A 10 -29.80 7.62 16.42
C THR A 10 -29.70 9.02 15.82
N HIS A 11 -30.81 9.54 15.30
CA HIS A 11 -30.85 10.89 14.73
C HIS A 11 -30.58 11.98 15.77
N TYR A 12 -31.18 11.88 16.95
CA TYR A 12 -30.93 12.80 18.06
C TYR A 12 -29.46 12.81 18.47
N GLN A 13 -28.84 11.63 18.61
CA GLN A 13 -27.43 11.51 18.99
C GLN A 13 -26.50 12.18 17.97
N ILE A 14 -26.77 12.00 16.68
CA ILE A 14 -26.02 12.65 15.59
C ILE A 14 -26.18 14.16 15.61
N GLN A 15 -27.40 14.67 15.79
CA GLN A 15 -27.64 16.10 15.94
C GLN A 15 -26.87 16.68 17.14
N ARG A 16 -26.85 15.97 18.28
CA ARG A 16 -26.08 16.39 19.45
C ARG A 16 -24.58 16.45 19.18
N TRP A 17 -24.02 15.52 18.40
CA TRP A 17 -22.61 15.62 18.00
C TRP A 17 -22.33 16.83 17.12
N LEU A 18 -23.19 17.11 16.15
CA LEU A 18 -23.05 18.29 15.28
C LEU A 18 -23.18 19.61 16.06
N GLU A 19 -24.04 19.66 17.08
CA GLU A 19 -24.20 20.83 17.95
C GLU A 19 -23.02 21.05 18.90
N LEU A 20 -22.48 19.96 19.46
CA LEU A 20 -21.50 20.02 20.55
C LEU A 20 -20.05 20.00 20.07
N MET A 21 -19.77 19.47 18.87
CA MET A 21 -18.42 19.36 18.33
C MET A 21 -18.22 20.36 17.19
N PRO A 22 -17.26 21.30 17.30
CA PRO A 22 -17.05 22.29 16.27
C PRO A 22 -16.41 21.69 15.02
N GLY A 23 -16.94 22.08 13.85
CA GLY A 23 -16.37 21.75 12.55
C GLY A 23 -16.33 20.24 12.28
N SER A 24 -15.18 19.74 11.83
CA SER A 24 -15.04 18.35 11.37
C SER A 24 -14.83 17.32 12.48
N GLN A 25 -14.79 17.74 13.74
CA GLN A 25 -14.57 16.84 14.89
C GLN A 25 -15.74 15.88 15.12
N ALA A 26 -16.96 16.27 14.73
CA ALA A 26 -18.15 15.42 14.83
C ALA A 26 -18.10 14.20 13.91
N TYR A 27 -17.30 14.25 12.83
CA TYR A 27 -17.40 13.24 11.77
C TYR A 27 -16.89 11.86 12.17
N THR A 28 -15.82 11.77 12.95
CA THR A 28 -15.28 10.50 13.43
C THR A 28 -16.33 9.70 14.25
N PRO A 29 -16.92 10.24 15.34
CA PRO A 29 -17.91 9.51 16.12
C PRO A 29 -19.23 9.28 15.36
N ILE A 30 -19.66 10.21 14.50
CA ILE A 30 -20.83 10.00 13.63
C ILE A 30 -20.60 8.78 12.73
N ALA A 31 -19.41 8.68 12.13
CA ALA A 31 -19.13 7.67 11.15
C ALA A 31 -18.87 6.29 11.78
N GLU A 32 -18.23 6.23 12.96
CA GLU A 32 -18.18 5.02 13.79
C GLU A 32 -19.59 4.52 14.14
N HIS A 33 -20.47 5.42 14.61
CA HIS A 33 -21.81 5.04 15.00
C HIS A 33 -22.62 4.50 13.81
N LEU A 34 -22.61 5.21 12.69
CA LEU A 34 -23.30 4.80 11.47
C LEU A 34 -22.73 3.50 10.88
N GLY A 35 -21.41 3.26 11.01
CA GLY A 35 -20.75 2.02 10.58
C GLY A 35 -21.20 0.78 11.35
N THR A 36 -21.77 0.92 12.55
CA THR A 36 -22.30 -0.20 13.34
C THR A 36 -23.77 -0.55 13.01
N LEU A 37 -24.47 0.28 12.25
CA LEU A 37 -25.89 0.10 11.99
C LEU A 37 -26.14 -0.88 10.83
N PRO A 38 -27.20 -1.71 10.91
CA PRO A 38 -27.61 -2.56 9.80
C PRO A 38 -28.01 -1.75 8.55
N PRO A 39 -27.76 -2.26 7.32
CA PRO A 39 -28.14 -1.59 6.07
C PRO A 39 -29.61 -1.18 5.97
N SER A 40 -30.53 -1.95 6.56
CA SER A 40 -31.97 -1.61 6.60
C SER A 40 -32.25 -0.38 7.46
N VAL A 41 -31.58 -0.26 8.61
CA VAL A 41 -31.71 0.90 9.52
C VAL A 41 -31.14 2.15 8.86
N LEU A 42 -30.00 2.03 8.17
CA LEU A 42 -29.42 3.13 7.39
C LEU A 42 -30.40 3.64 6.33
N LEU A 43 -31.01 2.74 5.54
CA LEU A 43 -31.97 3.11 4.50
C LEU A 43 -33.19 3.86 5.06
N GLU A 44 -33.74 3.41 6.19
CA GLU A 44 -34.88 4.05 6.84
C GLU A 44 -34.53 5.40 7.47
N LEU A 45 -33.36 5.50 8.10
CA LEU A 45 -32.83 6.73 8.68
C LEU A 45 -32.70 7.83 7.61
N PHE A 46 -32.21 7.46 6.43
CA PHE A 46 -32.01 8.38 5.30
C PHE A 46 -33.34 8.82 4.70
N SER A 47 -34.31 7.90 4.63
CA SER A 47 -35.64 8.19 4.13
C SER A 47 -36.44 9.09 5.08
N ALA A 48 -36.25 8.93 6.39
CA ALA A 48 -36.96 9.69 7.41
C ALA A 48 -36.40 11.11 7.63
N TYR A 49 -35.08 11.31 7.46
CA TYR A 49 -34.41 12.59 7.76
C TYR A 49 -33.47 13.04 6.62
N PRO A 50 -33.98 13.22 5.39
CA PRO A 50 -33.15 13.40 4.20
C PRO A 50 -32.22 14.62 4.27
N GLU A 51 -32.67 15.73 4.87
CA GLU A 51 -31.87 16.98 4.96
C GLU A 51 -30.58 16.79 5.76
N THR A 52 -30.65 16.13 6.93
CA THR A 52 -29.48 15.90 7.77
C THR A 52 -28.52 14.88 7.16
N TYR A 53 -29.06 13.83 6.55
CA TYR A 53 -28.24 12.72 6.07
C TYR A 53 -27.69 12.93 4.66
N ARG A 54 -28.27 13.79 3.83
CA ARG A 54 -27.73 14.14 2.50
C ARG A 54 -26.29 14.63 2.54
N GLU A 55 -25.89 15.29 3.63
CA GLU A 55 -24.54 15.83 3.82
C GLU A 55 -23.62 14.86 4.58
N LEU A 56 -24.17 13.98 5.42
CA LEU A 56 -23.41 13.09 6.30
C LEU A 56 -23.23 11.66 5.74
N ILE A 57 -24.10 11.20 4.84
CA ILE A 57 -24.07 9.85 4.25
C ILE A 57 -22.74 9.55 3.53
N PRO A 58 -22.21 10.45 2.69
CA PRO A 58 -20.89 10.21 2.10
C PRO A 58 -19.82 9.96 3.16
N LEU A 59 -19.92 10.63 4.32
CA LEU A 59 -18.94 10.55 5.40
C LEU A 59 -19.01 9.20 6.13
N SER A 60 -20.21 8.69 6.38
CA SER A 60 -20.39 7.38 7.02
C SER A 60 -19.96 6.22 6.15
N LEU A 61 -20.20 6.30 4.83
CA LEU A 61 -19.70 5.31 3.89
C LEU A 61 -18.17 5.34 3.76
N MET A 62 -17.56 6.53 3.79
CA MET A 62 -16.10 6.65 3.84
C MET A 62 -15.54 5.99 5.11
N ALA A 63 -16.19 6.11 6.27
CA ALA A 63 -15.74 5.39 7.46
C ALA A 63 -16.02 3.88 7.39
N GLY A 64 -17.14 3.46 6.83
CA GLY A 64 -17.44 2.06 6.53
C GLY A 64 -16.33 1.42 5.69
N ARG A 65 -15.85 2.10 4.64
CA ARG A 65 -14.67 1.69 3.87
C ARG A 65 -13.44 1.46 4.75
N PHE A 66 -13.19 2.33 5.73
CA PHE A 66 -12.02 2.22 6.60
C PHE A 66 -12.21 1.23 7.77
N GLN A 67 -13.45 0.79 8.05
CA GLN A 67 -13.77 -0.04 9.21
C GLN A 67 -14.29 -1.45 8.88
N ALA A 68 -15.06 -1.65 7.80
CA ALA A 68 -15.63 -2.96 7.45
C ALA A 68 -16.15 -3.04 5.99
N GLY A 69 -15.40 -3.75 5.14
CA GLY A 69 -15.94 -4.50 3.99
C GLY A 69 -16.34 -3.73 2.73
N GLU A 70 -16.42 -4.47 1.61
CA GLU A 70 -16.54 -3.96 0.24
C GLU A 70 -17.92 -3.30 -0.05
N PRO A 71 -17.96 -2.26 -0.92
CA PRO A 71 -19.18 -1.57 -1.38
C PRO A 71 -20.30 -2.47 -1.91
N ASP A 72 -19.95 -3.66 -2.39
CA ASP A 72 -20.87 -4.60 -3.04
C ASP A 72 -21.74 -5.39 -2.05
N SER A 73 -21.48 -5.24 -0.75
CA SER A 73 -22.27 -5.88 0.30
C SER A 73 -23.61 -5.18 0.61
N TYR A 74 -23.84 -3.98 0.08
CA TYR A 74 -25.06 -3.21 0.35
C TYR A 74 -26.27 -3.67 -0.48
N PRO A 75 -27.49 -3.71 0.11
CA PRO A 75 -28.72 -3.99 -0.63
C PRO A 75 -28.90 -3.04 -1.84
N PRO A 76 -29.46 -3.50 -2.98
CA PRO A 76 -29.53 -2.70 -4.22
C PRO A 76 -30.19 -1.32 -4.05
N ALA A 77 -31.26 -1.24 -3.25
CA ALA A 77 -31.97 0.02 -2.99
C ALA A 77 -31.09 1.03 -2.23
N LEU A 78 -30.36 0.56 -1.22
CA LEU A 78 -29.39 1.36 -0.49
C LEU A 78 -28.24 1.75 -1.42
N HIS A 79 -27.65 0.79 -2.11
CA HIS A 79 -26.56 1.03 -3.06
C HIS A 79 -26.93 2.09 -4.12
N GLN A 80 -28.15 2.05 -4.68
CA GLN A 80 -28.62 3.05 -5.65
C GLN A 80 -28.71 4.46 -5.05
N HIS A 81 -29.25 4.58 -3.84
CA HIS A 81 -29.35 5.85 -3.14
C HIS A 81 -27.97 6.42 -2.79
N LEU A 82 -27.07 5.55 -2.32
CA LEU A 82 -25.68 5.89 -2.00
C LEU A 82 -24.89 6.33 -3.23
N THR A 83 -25.10 5.69 -4.38
CA THR A 83 -24.43 6.07 -5.63
C THR A 83 -24.70 7.54 -5.96
N GLY A 84 -25.97 7.96 -5.94
CA GLY A 84 -26.33 9.34 -6.27
C GLY A 84 -25.77 10.38 -5.29
N LEU A 85 -25.57 10.02 -4.03
CA LEU A 85 -24.99 10.91 -3.01
C LEU A 85 -23.47 10.97 -3.06
N PHE A 86 -22.81 9.85 -3.42
CA PHE A 86 -21.36 9.74 -3.45
C PHE A 86 -20.75 10.15 -4.78
N GLU A 87 -21.53 10.13 -5.86
CA GLU A 87 -21.11 10.59 -7.20
C GLU A 87 -20.67 12.06 -7.18
N ASP A 88 -21.40 12.92 -6.45
CA ASP A 88 -21.09 14.36 -6.28
C ASP A 88 -19.72 14.61 -5.62
N PHE A 89 -19.24 13.67 -4.80
CA PHE A 89 -17.91 13.73 -4.17
C PHE A 89 -16.85 12.99 -4.99
N SER A 90 -17.19 11.80 -5.48
CA SER A 90 -16.25 10.89 -6.15
C SER A 90 -15.85 11.39 -7.51
N LEU A 91 -16.76 11.99 -8.28
CA LEU A 91 -16.45 12.48 -9.62
C LEU A 91 -15.42 13.63 -9.58
N PRO A 92 -15.57 14.70 -8.77
CA PRO A 92 -14.54 15.72 -8.64
C PRO A 92 -13.24 15.17 -8.06
N LEU A 93 -13.31 14.28 -7.06
CA LEU A 93 -12.12 13.65 -6.49
C LEU A 93 -11.35 12.89 -7.57
N ILE A 94 -12.02 12.08 -8.38
CA ILE A 94 -11.42 11.33 -9.48
C ILE A 94 -10.76 12.25 -10.50
N GLN A 95 -11.46 13.29 -10.94
CA GLN A 95 -10.90 14.24 -11.91
C GLN A 95 -9.64 14.94 -11.39
N GLU A 96 -9.65 15.34 -10.12
CA GLU A 96 -8.51 15.99 -9.47
C GLU A 96 -7.34 15.01 -9.24
N GLN A 97 -7.62 13.77 -8.82
CA GLN A 97 -6.59 12.74 -8.66
C GLN A 97 -6.00 12.30 -10.01
N GLU A 98 -6.81 12.21 -11.07
CA GLU A 98 -6.33 11.95 -12.43
C GLU A 98 -5.46 13.10 -12.96
N HIS A 99 -5.78 14.35 -12.62
CA HIS A 99 -4.92 15.48 -12.92
C HIS A 99 -3.60 15.39 -12.14
N LEU A 100 -3.69 15.04 -10.86
CA LEU A 100 -2.55 14.87 -9.98
C LEU A 100 -1.61 13.77 -10.49
N LEU A 101 -2.14 12.64 -11.00
CA LEU A 101 -1.36 11.58 -11.67
C LEU A 101 -0.63 12.05 -12.95
N LYS A 102 -1.14 13.09 -13.63
CA LYS A 102 -0.47 13.70 -14.79
C LYS A 102 0.62 14.68 -14.37
N GLU A 103 0.66 15.12 -13.11
CA GLU A 103 1.74 15.96 -12.62
C GLU A 103 3.06 15.16 -12.55
N GLN A 104 4.13 15.72 -13.14
CA GLN A 104 5.46 15.08 -13.20
C GLN A 104 6.05 14.70 -11.82
N LYS A 105 5.47 15.24 -10.74
CA LYS A 105 5.89 15.03 -9.35
C LYS A 105 5.58 13.62 -8.85
N LEU A 106 4.42 13.05 -9.22
CA LEU A 106 4.02 11.70 -8.81
C LEU A 106 4.64 10.58 -9.64
N PHE A 107 5.12 10.91 -10.84
CA PHE A 107 5.92 9.99 -11.65
C PHE A 107 7.15 9.45 -10.91
N ARG A 108 7.59 10.13 -9.84
CA ARG A 108 8.80 9.80 -9.09
C ARG A 108 8.56 8.87 -7.90
N TYR A 109 7.29 8.62 -7.54
CA TYR A 109 6.92 7.78 -6.41
C TYR A 109 5.93 6.71 -6.88
N PRO A 110 6.41 5.59 -7.46
CA PRO A 110 5.52 4.57 -8.04
C PRO A 110 4.53 4.00 -7.02
N PHE A 111 4.93 3.85 -5.76
CA PHE A 111 4.02 3.47 -4.68
C PHE A 111 2.91 4.50 -4.45
N ALA A 112 3.24 5.81 -4.45
CA ALA A 112 2.25 6.88 -4.31
C ALA A 112 1.26 6.89 -5.47
N ARG A 113 1.74 6.63 -6.70
CA ARG A 113 0.87 6.47 -7.88
C ARG A 113 -0.07 5.28 -7.69
N GLN A 114 0.43 4.13 -7.24
CA GLN A 114 -0.42 2.97 -7.01
C GLN A 114 -1.48 3.25 -5.94
N LEU A 115 -1.12 3.91 -4.84
CA LEU A 115 -2.08 4.32 -3.81
C LEU A 115 -3.19 5.23 -4.37
N ILE A 116 -2.86 6.17 -5.25
CA ILE A 116 -3.86 7.01 -5.92
C ILE A 116 -4.71 6.19 -6.91
N LEU A 117 -4.13 5.20 -7.62
CA LEU A 117 -4.88 4.34 -8.53
C LEU A 117 -5.88 3.43 -7.79
N ASP A 118 -5.51 2.91 -6.63
CA ASP A 118 -6.40 2.14 -5.77
C ASP A 118 -7.55 3.01 -5.25
N GLU A 119 -7.23 4.25 -4.87
CA GLU A 119 -8.19 5.27 -4.48
C GLU A 119 -9.19 5.57 -5.62
N LEU A 120 -8.68 5.80 -6.83
CA LEU A 120 -9.49 6.02 -8.02
C LEU A 120 -10.40 4.83 -8.32
N THR A 121 -9.88 3.61 -8.20
CA THR A 121 -10.64 2.37 -8.45
C THR A 121 -11.80 2.25 -7.48
N PHE A 122 -11.57 2.50 -6.18
CA PHE A 122 -12.64 2.53 -5.19
C PHE A 122 -13.70 3.58 -5.55
N HIS A 123 -13.31 4.82 -5.85
CA HIS A 123 -14.24 5.90 -6.14
C HIS A 123 -15.03 5.70 -7.45
N ARG A 124 -14.46 4.98 -8.42
CA ARG A 124 -15.12 4.69 -9.70
C ARG A 124 -16.34 3.78 -9.57
N HIS A 125 -16.39 2.94 -8.53
CA HIS A 125 -17.55 2.09 -8.24
C HIS A 125 -18.83 2.89 -7.96
N TRP A 126 -18.70 4.17 -7.62
CA TRP A 126 -19.80 5.04 -7.22
C TRP A 126 -20.24 6.03 -8.29
N ILE A 127 -19.76 5.89 -9.52
CA ILE A 127 -20.13 6.79 -10.63
C ILE A 127 -21.09 6.05 -11.58
N LYS A 128 -22.29 6.60 -11.77
CA LYS A 128 -23.28 6.08 -12.72
C LYS A 128 -23.39 6.87 -14.00
N SER A 129 -23.09 8.17 -13.96
CA SER A 129 -23.24 9.06 -15.11
C SER A 129 -21.94 9.77 -15.45
N SER A 130 -21.79 10.09 -16.73
CA SER A 130 -20.85 11.12 -17.16
C SER A 130 -21.72 12.34 -17.50
N VAL A 131 -21.84 13.34 -16.63
CA VAL A 131 -21.99 14.78 -17.00
C VAL A 131 -22.38 15.74 -15.84
N SER A 132 -21.66 16.87 -15.84
CA SER A 132 -21.91 18.28 -15.45
C SER A 132 -22.77 18.66 -14.23
N ARG A 133 -22.12 18.91 -13.09
CA ARG A 133 -21.61 20.21 -12.60
C ARG A 133 -21.03 19.94 -11.22
N ILE A 134 -19.77 20.30 -10.99
CA ILE A 134 -19.15 20.12 -9.68
C ILE A 134 -19.70 21.17 -8.73
N ASP A 135 -20.44 20.75 -7.71
CA ASP A 135 -20.73 21.60 -6.55
C ASP A 135 -19.47 21.70 -5.69
N ARG A 136 -18.75 22.82 -5.82
CA ARG A 136 -17.47 23.02 -5.15
C ARG A 136 -17.61 23.13 -3.64
N ASP A 137 -18.70 23.69 -3.14
CA ASP A 137 -18.88 23.89 -1.70
C ASP A 137 -19.20 22.56 -1.03
N ARG A 138 -20.09 21.77 -1.64
CA ARG A 138 -20.39 20.41 -1.19
C ARG A 138 -19.17 19.49 -1.27
N PHE A 139 -18.39 19.59 -2.36
CA PHE A 139 -17.15 18.82 -2.48
C PHE A 139 -16.15 19.15 -1.36
N ARG A 140 -15.96 20.43 -1.04
CA ARG A 140 -15.02 20.88 0.02
C ARG A 140 -15.47 20.44 1.41
N PHE A 141 -16.76 20.49 1.68
CA PHE A 141 -17.35 19.98 2.90
C PHE A 141 -17.05 18.48 3.07
N CYS A 142 -17.37 17.67 2.07
CA CYS A 142 -17.11 16.23 2.09
C CYS A 142 -15.61 15.91 2.15
N LEU A 143 -14.77 16.68 1.45
CA LEU A 143 -13.32 16.46 1.44
C LEU A 143 -12.69 16.72 2.81
N SER A 144 -13.18 17.74 3.54
CA SER A 144 -12.69 18.05 4.90
C SER A 144 -12.97 16.89 5.86
N ALA A 145 -14.15 16.28 5.72
CA ALA A 145 -14.52 15.10 6.49
C ALA A 145 -13.72 13.85 6.06
N TYR A 146 -13.53 13.65 4.76
CA TYR A 146 -12.71 12.57 4.24
C TYR A 146 -11.29 12.61 4.79
N VAL A 147 -10.68 13.80 4.83
CA VAL A 147 -9.34 14.00 5.42
C VAL A 147 -9.31 13.64 6.91
N CYS A 148 -10.35 14.01 7.68
CA CYS A 148 -10.42 13.64 9.10
C CYS A 148 -10.53 12.12 9.30
N LEU A 149 -11.31 11.44 8.46
CA LEU A 149 -11.43 9.98 8.49
C LEU A 149 -10.14 9.30 8.03
N LEU A 150 -9.45 9.85 7.03
CA LEU A 150 -8.15 9.37 6.56
C LEU A 150 -7.08 9.48 7.66
N GLN A 151 -7.14 10.54 8.49
CA GLN A 151 -6.28 10.70 9.66
C GLN A 151 -6.59 9.71 10.79
N ALA A 152 -7.87 9.42 11.01
CA ALA A 152 -8.32 8.57 12.12
C ALA A 152 -8.18 7.06 11.81
N PHE A 153 -8.54 6.64 10.60
CA PHE A 153 -8.70 5.23 10.24
C PHE A 153 -8.01 4.83 8.93
N GLY A 154 -7.63 5.80 8.10
CA GLY A 154 -7.22 5.53 6.73
C GLY A 154 -5.72 5.43 6.51
N ASN A 155 -5.33 5.40 5.24
CA ASN A 155 -3.95 5.26 4.82
C ASN A 155 -3.16 6.57 5.08
N PRO A 156 -2.19 6.58 6.02
CA PRO A 156 -1.43 7.79 6.35
C PRO A 156 -0.60 8.31 5.17
N TYR A 157 -0.27 7.44 4.21
CA TYR A 157 0.52 7.78 3.04
C TYR A 157 -0.25 8.60 2.00
N LEU A 158 -1.55 8.32 1.81
CA LEU A 158 -2.37 9.10 0.89
C LEU A 158 -2.46 10.57 1.36
N LEU A 159 -2.61 10.77 2.67
CA LEU A 159 -2.63 12.09 3.26
C LEU A 159 -1.28 12.80 3.07
N GLN A 160 -0.17 12.08 3.30
CA GLN A 160 1.16 12.61 3.12
C GLN A 160 1.38 13.05 1.66
N ILE A 161 0.97 12.23 0.68
CA ILE A 161 1.06 12.56 -0.75
C ILE A 161 0.28 13.85 -1.07
N TRP A 162 -0.94 13.98 -0.56
CA TRP A 162 -1.76 15.17 -0.79
C TRP A 162 -1.20 16.44 -0.14
N GLN A 163 -0.54 16.31 1.01
CA GLN A 163 0.14 17.42 1.67
C GLN A 163 1.39 17.84 0.91
N GLU A 164 2.22 16.89 0.48
CA GLU A 164 3.47 17.12 -0.22
C GLU A 164 3.28 17.68 -1.63
N THR A 165 2.22 17.27 -2.32
CA THR A 165 1.85 17.80 -3.63
C THR A 165 1.19 19.18 -3.57
N GLY A 166 0.85 19.67 -2.37
CA GLY A 166 0.12 20.92 -2.20
C GLY A 166 -1.38 20.80 -2.53
N TRP A 167 -1.89 19.57 -2.71
CA TRP A 167 -3.25 19.32 -3.17
C TRP A 167 -4.30 19.78 -2.15
N LEU A 168 -4.08 19.54 -0.86
CA LEU A 168 -5.00 20.00 0.20
C LEU A 168 -5.06 21.53 0.32
N GLN A 169 -3.94 22.22 0.07
CA GLN A 169 -3.85 23.67 0.12
C GLN A 169 -4.65 24.31 -1.02
N ARG A 170 -4.71 23.69 -2.21
CA ARG A 170 -5.55 24.16 -3.32
C ARG A 170 -7.04 24.21 -2.94
N TRP A 171 -7.47 23.33 -2.05
CA TRP A 171 -8.84 23.26 -1.53
C TRP A 171 -9.04 24.04 -0.21
N GLN A 172 -7.99 24.71 0.27
CA GLN A 172 -7.91 25.45 1.55
C GLN A 172 -8.19 24.59 2.78
N ILE A 173 -7.81 23.31 2.72
CA ILE A 173 -8.00 22.35 3.83
C ILE A 173 -6.82 22.39 4.81
N ALA A 174 -5.64 22.86 4.38
CA ALA A 174 -4.45 23.03 5.21
C ALA A 174 -3.88 24.46 5.12
N GLN A 175 -3.48 25.04 6.26
CA GLN A 175 -2.95 26.42 6.34
C GLN A 175 -1.43 26.55 6.09
N SER A 176 -0.67 25.44 6.04
CA SER A 176 0.79 25.50 5.90
C SER A 176 1.24 25.64 4.44
N SER A 177 2.02 26.70 4.17
CA SER A 177 2.71 26.96 2.90
C SER A 177 3.52 25.74 2.45
N GLY A 178 3.22 25.22 1.26
CA GLY A 178 3.86 24.03 0.72
C GLY A 178 5.38 24.16 0.68
N ARG A 179 6.09 23.10 1.10
CA ARG A 179 7.53 22.98 0.83
C ARG A 179 7.70 22.56 -0.63
N PRO A 180 8.59 23.20 -1.41
CA PRO A 180 8.91 22.70 -2.73
C PRO A 180 9.49 21.29 -2.60
N LEU A 181 8.93 20.36 -3.35
CA LEU A 181 9.38 18.97 -3.40
C LEU A 181 10.86 18.90 -3.83
N PRO A 182 11.64 17.94 -3.31
CA PRO A 182 12.98 17.70 -3.78
C PRO A 182 13.00 17.42 -5.29
N VAL A 183 13.92 18.04 -6.00
CA VAL A 183 14.09 17.85 -7.44
C VAL A 183 14.94 16.60 -7.66
N GLN A 184 14.35 15.52 -8.16
CA GLN A 184 15.08 14.34 -8.61
C GLN A 184 14.68 13.94 -10.04
N SER A 185 15.62 13.38 -10.80
CA SER A 185 15.43 12.96 -12.19
C SER A 185 14.50 11.74 -12.32
N SER A 186 13.87 11.55 -13.50
CA SER A 186 13.04 10.35 -13.76
C SER A 186 13.85 9.06 -13.60
N PRO A 187 13.22 7.94 -13.20
CA PRO A 187 13.88 6.62 -13.07
C PRO A 187 14.75 6.27 -14.28
N LYS A 188 14.23 6.48 -15.50
CA LYS A 188 14.90 6.27 -16.80
C LYS A 188 16.20 7.07 -16.97
N ASN A 189 16.27 8.29 -16.44
CA ASN A 189 17.49 9.11 -16.47
C ASN A 189 18.49 8.74 -15.36
N SER A 190 17.98 8.23 -14.25
CA SER A 190 18.78 7.74 -13.14
C SER A 190 19.53 6.44 -13.48
N ILE A 191 18.89 5.55 -14.25
CA ILE A 191 19.40 4.24 -14.71
C ILE A 191 20.82 4.31 -15.30
N SER A 192 21.20 5.42 -15.95
CA SER A 192 22.46 5.50 -16.71
C SER A 192 23.72 5.91 -15.92
N LYS A 193 23.62 6.46 -14.70
CA LYS A 193 24.80 7.02 -13.98
C LYS A 193 24.70 6.92 -12.46
N TYR A 194 24.73 5.72 -11.91
CA TYR A 194 24.81 5.56 -10.45
C TYR A 194 26.23 5.32 -9.94
N LYS A 195 26.82 6.37 -9.37
CA LYS A 195 28.00 6.27 -8.49
C LYS A 195 27.52 5.87 -7.09
N LEU A 196 28.12 4.84 -6.52
CA LEU A 196 27.94 4.51 -5.09
C LEU A 196 28.30 5.74 -4.25
N SER A 197 27.49 6.04 -3.23
CA SER A 197 27.82 7.01 -2.20
C SER A 197 29.15 6.63 -1.51
N GLU A 198 29.80 7.56 -0.81
CA GLU A 198 31.01 7.22 -0.05
C GLU A 198 30.71 6.20 1.09
N SER A 199 29.53 6.29 1.72
CA SER A 199 29.07 5.28 2.69
C SER A 199 28.93 3.91 2.05
N SER A 200 28.26 3.81 0.89
CA SER A 200 28.15 2.59 0.10
C SER A 200 29.51 1.97 -0.21
N LYS A 201 30.50 2.79 -0.61
CA LYS A 201 31.83 2.28 -0.95
C LYS A 201 32.52 1.65 0.26
N MET A 202 32.29 2.18 1.46
CA MET A 202 32.82 1.61 2.70
C MET A 202 32.14 0.28 3.03
N HIS A 203 30.80 0.21 2.95
CA HIS A 203 30.07 -1.05 3.14
C HIS A 203 30.45 -2.11 2.11
N TYR A 204 30.61 -1.71 0.85
CA TYR A 204 31.08 -2.58 -0.25
C TYR A 204 32.44 -3.19 0.08
N LYS A 205 33.41 -2.37 0.53
CA LYS A 205 34.73 -2.86 0.94
C LYS A 205 34.67 -3.82 2.14
N SER A 206 33.79 -3.58 3.10
CA SER A 206 33.58 -4.49 4.23
C SER A 206 33.04 -5.86 3.77
N LEU A 207 32.07 -5.86 2.85
CA LEU A 207 31.51 -7.09 2.27
C LEU A 207 32.48 -7.80 1.32
N GLU A 208 33.45 -7.10 0.72
CA GLU A 208 34.55 -7.72 -0.01
C GLU A 208 35.54 -8.46 0.91
N GLN A 209 35.48 -8.33 2.24
CA GLN A 209 36.42 -9.05 3.11
C GLN A 209 35.94 -10.45 3.52
N THR A 210 34.65 -10.77 3.33
CA THR A 210 34.03 -12.04 3.78
C THR A 210 34.05 -13.16 2.71
N ILE A 211 34.88 -13.01 1.69
CA ILE A 211 34.96 -13.87 0.49
C ILE A 211 35.76 -15.15 0.85
N PRO A 212 35.13 -16.31 1.04
CA PRO A 212 34.64 -17.03 -0.13
C PRO A 212 33.31 -17.78 0.07
N GLU A 213 32.68 -17.70 1.24
CA GLU A 213 31.52 -18.54 1.57
C GLU A 213 30.21 -17.74 1.45
N PRO A 214 29.19 -18.25 0.73
CA PRO A 214 27.90 -17.58 0.60
C PRO A 214 27.25 -17.28 1.96
N THR A 215 27.38 -18.19 2.92
CA THR A 215 26.77 -18.07 4.25
C THR A 215 27.33 -16.86 5.02
N SER A 216 28.66 -16.73 5.10
CA SER A 216 29.30 -15.62 5.82
C SER A 216 29.07 -14.26 5.15
N PHE A 217 28.91 -14.24 3.82
CA PHE A 217 28.46 -13.05 3.11
C PHE A 217 27.06 -12.61 3.53
N PHE A 218 26.09 -13.53 3.54
CA PHE A 218 24.71 -13.19 3.90
C PHE A 218 24.56 -12.84 5.38
N GLU A 219 25.31 -13.49 6.27
CA GLU A 219 25.38 -13.10 7.69
C GLU A 219 25.86 -11.67 7.84
N LYS A 220 26.99 -11.32 7.21
CA LYS A 220 27.55 -9.96 7.29
C LYS A 220 26.65 -8.92 6.63
N LEU A 221 26.03 -9.26 5.50
CA LEU A 221 25.04 -8.40 4.87
C LEU A 221 23.84 -8.17 5.80
N GLY A 222 23.38 -9.22 6.49
CA GLY A 222 22.32 -9.13 7.48
C GLY A 222 22.64 -8.19 8.63
N GLU A 223 23.87 -8.19 9.14
CA GLU A 223 24.34 -7.23 10.16
C GLU A 223 24.25 -5.79 9.67
N HIS A 224 24.77 -5.49 8.47
CA HIS A 224 24.70 -4.15 7.90
C HIS A 224 23.25 -3.70 7.65
N LEU A 225 22.39 -4.61 7.19
CA LEU A 225 20.97 -4.32 7.00
C LEU A 225 20.25 -4.09 8.33
N ASN A 226 20.62 -4.79 9.40
CA ASN A 226 20.09 -4.53 10.74
C ASN A 226 20.40 -3.10 11.17
N GLU A 227 21.66 -2.67 11.06
CA GLU A 227 22.07 -1.30 11.37
C GLU A 227 21.37 -0.28 10.47
N ALA A 228 21.17 -0.64 9.20
CA ALA A 228 20.55 0.24 8.25
C ALA A 228 19.05 0.43 8.52
N PHE A 229 18.29 -0.61 8.81
CA PHE A 229 16.84 -0.51 8.89
C PHE A 229 16.31 -0.53 10.34
N ALA A 230 17.17 -0.60 11.35
CA ALA A 230 16.77 -0.52 12.76
C ALA A 230 16.33 0.89 13.15
N GLY A 231 15.05 1.04 13.50
CA GLY A 231 14.52 2.24 14.15
C GLY A 231 14.04 3.35 13.20
N ASP A 232 14.04 3.12 11.89
CA ASP A 232 13.47 4.07 10.94
C ASP A 232 11.93 4.04 11.01
N ALA A 233 11.32 5.19 11.25
CA ALA A 233 9.89 5.34 11.02
C ALA A 233 9.65 5.23 9.50
N LEU A 234 9.01 4.14 9.06
CA LEU A 234 8.60 3.89 7.68
C LEU A 234 7.59 4.95 7.23
N LYS A 235 8.08 6.13 6.88
CA LYS A 235 7.32 7.24 6.31
C LYS A 235 7.59 7.31 4.81
N LEU A 236 6.70 7.94 4.06
CA LEU A 236 6.93 8.27 2.65
C LEU A 236 7.91 9.46 2.60
N ASN A 237 9.05 9.35 3.25
CA ASN A 237 10.09 10.37 3.24
C ASN A 237 11.17 9.98 2.23
N ASP A 238 11.98 10.97 1.84
CA ASP A 238 13.04 10.83 0.84
C ASP A 238 14.20 9.90 1.24
N THR A 239 14.05 9.06 2.27
CA THR A 239 15.16 8.26 2.83
C THR A 239 15.03 6.76 2.58
N LEU A 240 13.82 6.18 2.58
CA LEU A 240 13.70 4.72 2.47
C LEU A 240 14.00 4.19 1.06
N GLU A 241 13.34 4.70 0.02
CA GLU A 241 13.55 4.22 -1.36
C GLU A 241 15.02 4.37 -1.80
N PRO A 242 15.72 5.50 -1.57
CA PRO A 242 17.14 5.61 -1.91
C PRO A 242 18.02 4.62 -1.14
N ARG A 243 17.69 4.33 0.12
CA ARG A 243 18.41 3.38 0.95
C ARG A 243 18.18 1.93 0.50
N LEU A 244 16.95 1.57 0.15
CA LEU A 244 16.62 0.28 -0.45
C LEU A 244 17.38 0.10 -1.77
N ARG A 245 17.34 1.10 -2.64
CA ARG A 245 18.09 1.13 -3.90
C ARG A 245 19.57 0.91 -3.67
N GLU A 246 20.17 1.65 -2.74
CA GLU A 246 21.58 1.55 -2.39
C GLU A 246 21.97 0.12 -2.00
N TRP A 247 21.26 -0.46 -1.04
CA TRP A 247 21.56 -1.80 -0.51
C TRP A 247 21.26 -2.92 -1.49
N VAL A 248 20.17 -2.84 -2.25
CA VAL A 248 19.86 -3.81 -3.31
C VAL A 248 20.97 -3.79 -4.36
N GLN A 249 21.35 -2.61 -4.86
CA GLN A 249 22.38 -2.51 -5.89
C GLN A 249 23.74 -2.99 -5.40
N LEU A 250 24.12 -2.62 -4.17
CA LEU A 250 25.37 -3.04 -3.56
C LEU A 250 25.43 -4.58 -3.46
N SER A 251 24.40 -5.17 -2.88
CA SER A 251 24.31 -6.62 -2.64
C SER A 251 24.31 -7.39 -3.97
N MET A 252 23.51 -6.96 -4.94
CA MET A 252 23.39 -7.64 -6.23
C MET A 252 24.67 -7.52 -7.08
N ARG A 253 25.39 -6.39 -6.99
CA ARG A 253 26.72 -6.25 -7.63
C ARG A 253 27.73 -7.25 -7.06
N HIS A 254 27.74 -7.45 -5.75
CA HIS A 254 28.58 -8.45 -5.11
C HIS A 254 28.23 -9.87 -5.53
N VAL A 255 26.94 -10.20 -5.49
CA VAL A 255 26.40 -11.51 -5.89
C VAL A 255 26.83 -11.86 -7.32
N MET A 256 26.70 -10.91 -8.25
CA MET A 256 27.11 -11.10 -9.65
C MET A 256 28.62 -11.27 -9.81
N LYS A 257 29.45 -10.45 -9.13
CA LYS A 257 30.91 -10.55 -9.19
C LYS A 257 31.43 -11.88 -8.63
N LYS A 258 30.69 -12.49 -7.69
CA LYS A 258 31.05 -13.73 -6.99
C LYS A 258 30.32 -14.96 -7.49
N SER A 259 29.54 -14.82 -8.57
CA SER A 259 28.77 -15.92 -9.16
C SER A 259 27.83 -16.62 -8.15
N PHE A 260 27.33 -15.87 -7.16
CA PHE A 260 26.32 -16.37 -6.24
C PHE A 260 24.95 -16.45 -6.93
N ARG A 261 24.06 -17.29 -6.41
CA ARG A 261 22.73 -17.47 -6.97
C ARG A 261 21.86 -16.24 -6.72
N VAL A 262 21.52 -15.53 -7.80
CA VAL A 262 20.62 -14.35 -7.81
C VAL A 262 19.26 -14.62 -7.11
N PRO A 263 18.61 -15.79 -7.26
CA PRO A 263 17.37 -16.07 -6.54
C PRO A 263 17.55 -16.04 -5.02
N GLN A 264 18.64 -16.64 -4.53
CA GLN A 264 18.94 -16.69 -3.09
C GLN A 264 19.20 -15.30 -2.52
N ALA A 265 19.93 -14.44 -3.25
CA ALA A 265 20.17 -13.07 -2.82
C ALA A 265 18.88 -12.22 -2.79
N SER A 266 18.03 -12.38 -3.81
CA SER A 266 16.75 -11.66 -3.89
C SER A 266 15.80 -12.10 -2.77
N GLN A 267 15.73 -13.41 -2.51
CA GLN A 267 15.01 -13.98 -1.37
C GLN A 267 15.53 -13.39 -0.05
N PHE A 268 16.84 -13.42 0.18
CA PHE A 268 17.46 -12.92 1.41
C PHE A 268 17.15 -11.44 1.64
N LEU A 269 17.33 -10.59 0.61
CA LEU A 269 17.04 -9.16 0.73
C LEU A 269 15.57 -8.92 1.07
N LEU A 270 14.65 -9.61 0.39
CA LEU A 270 13.21 -9.50 0.64
C LEU A 270 12.85 -9.87 2.09
N THR A 271 13.29 -11.05 2.55
CA THR A 271 12.90 -11.56 3.87
C THR A 271 13.57 -10.78 4.98
N HIS A 272 14.86 -10.46 4.85
CA HIS A 272 15.62 -9.79 5.89
C HIS A 272 15.19 -8.34 6.07
N ILE A 273 15.06 -7.56 4.98
CA ILE A 273 14.63 -6.16 5.06
C ILE A 273 13.22 -6.06 5.64
N TYR A 274 12.29 -6.92 5.21
CA TYR A 274 10.93 -6.93 5.76
C TYR A 274 10.93 -7.22 7.28
N ARG A 275 11.69 -8.22 7.73
CA ARG A 275 11.78 -8.60 9.15
C ARG A 275 12.41 -7.51 10.02
N VAL A 276 13.46 -6.86 9.53
CA VAL A 276 14.16 -5.80 10.28
C VAL A 276 13.33 -4.51 10.34
N SER A 277 12.64 -4.19 9.25
CA SER A 277 11.81 -2.98 9.15
C SER A 277 10.57 -3.03 10.05
N LYS A 278 10.13 -4.22 10.48
CA LYS A 278 9.00 -4.45 11.41
C LYS A 278 7.78 -3.57 11.12
N PRO A 279 7.17 -3.68 9.92
CA PRO A 279 6.01 -2.87 9.57
C PRO A 279 4.87 -3.10 10.57
N ALA A 280 4.31 -2.01 11.11
CA ALA A 280 3.30 -2.04 12.17
C ALA A 280 1.88 -2.23 11.63
N ASN A 281 1.63 -1.95 10.34
CA ASN A 281 0.32 -2.06 9.70
C ASN A 281 0.44 -2.48 8.22
N THR A 282 -0.69 -2.82 7.61
CA THR A 282 -0.79 -3.29 6.21
C THR A 282 -0.24 -2.28 5.20
N HIS A 283 -0.40 -0.99 5.45
CA HIS A 283 0.12 0.05 4.57
C HIS A 283 1.64 0.12 4.61
N GLN A 284 2.25 0.04 5.80
CA GLN A 284 3.70 -0.02 5.97
C GLN A 284 4.29 -1.28 5.33
N SER A 285 3.62 -2.43 5.50
CA SER A 285 3.99 -3.67 4.81
C SER A 285 3.96 -3.50 3.30
N GLY A 286 2.89 -2.88 2.78
CA GLY A 286 2.75 -2.59 1.35
C GLY A 286 3.85 -1.69 0.82
N PHE A 287 4.19 -0.62 1.53
CA PHE A 287 5.25 0.31 1.11
C PHE A 287 6.61 -0.38 1.00
N VAL A 288 7.00 -1.18 2.01
CA VAL A 288 8.29 -1.90 2.02
C VAL A 288 8.34 -2.93 0.90
N LEU A 289 7.30 -3.77 0.78
CA LEU A 289 7.25 -4.85 -0.20
C LEU A 289 7.21 -4.32 -1.64
N TYR A 290 6.39 -3.30 -1.89
CA TYR A 290 6.29 -2.68 -3.20
C TYR A 290 7.62 -2.04 -3.61
N SER A 291 8.22 -1.21 -2.74
CA SER A 291 9.46 -0.50 -3.05
C SER A 291 10.66 -1.43 -3.23
N LEU A 292 10.78 -2.47 -2.38
CA LEU A 292 11.85 -3.45 -2.50
C LEU A 292 11.73 -4.30 -3.77
N THR A 293 10.50 -4.69 -4.14
CA THR A 293 10.23 -5.42 -5.40
C THR A 293 10.63 -4.58 -6.61
N GLN A 294 10.24 -3.29 -6.61
CA GLN A 294 10.63 -2.33 -7.65
C GLN A 294 12.15 -2.26 -7.82
N GLU A 295 12.91 -2.07 -6.73
CA GLU A 295 14.37 -1.94 -6.80
C GLU A 295 15.06 -3.24 -7.26
N LEU A 296 14.57 -4.41 -6.83
CA LEU A 296 15.08 -5.71 -7.28
C LEU A 296 14.81 -5.95 -8.77
N LEU A 297 13.69 -5.49 -9.31
CA LEU A 297 13.38 -5.62 -10.72
C LEU A 297 14.11 -4.57 -11.56
N LEU A 298 14.25 -3.32 -11.09
CA LEU A 298 15.04 -2.27 -11.76
C LEU A 298 16.50 -2.68 -11.95
N GLY A 299 17.07 -3.40 -10.99
CA GLY A 299 18.45 -3.88 -11.12
C GLY A 299 18.65 -4.90 -12.24
N THR A 300 17.60 -5.53 -12.78
CA THR A 300 17.75 -6.43 -13.96
C THR A 300 18.27 -5.67 -15.19
N GLN A 301 17.87 -4.41 -15.35
CA GLN A 301 18.39 -3.52 -16.39
C GLN A 301 19.77 -2.97 -16.00
N ASN A 302 19.90 -2.49 -14.77
CA ASN A 302 21.08 -1.75 -14.33
C ASN A 302 22.32 -2.63 -14.11
N LEU A 303 22.11 -3.85 -13.63
CA LEU A 303 23.15 -4.80 -13.23
C LEU A 303 23.16 -6.05 -14.11
N SER A 304 22.26 -6.11 -15.10
CA SER A 304 22.21 -7.15 -16.14
C SER A 304 22.09 -8.59 -15.61
N TYR A 305 21.45 -8.78 -14.46
CA TYR A 305 21.06 -10.11 -13.99
C TYR A 305 19.73 -10.55 -14.59
N ARG A 306 19.46 -11.86 -14.55
CA ARG A 306 18.27 -12.46 -15.17
C ARG A 306 17.01 -12.13 -14.37
N LEU A 307 15.98 -11.66 -15.07
CA LEU A 307 14.66 -11.35 -14.50
C LEU A 307 14.03 -12.57 -13.82
N ASN A 308 14.04 -13.74 -14.48
CA ASN A 308 13.46 -14.97 -13.93
C ASN A 308 14.08 -15.38 -12.59
N ASP A 309 15.37 -15.16 -12.42
CA ASP A 309 16.08 -15.50 -11.18
C ASP A 309 15.59 -14.62 -10.02
N VAL A 310 15.37 -13.33 -10.28
CA VAL A 310 14.79 -12.41 -9.29
C VAL A 310 13.35 -12.76 -8.99
N ILE A 311 12.52 -13.05 -10.01
CA ILE A 311 11.13 -13.46 -9.82
C ILE A 311 11.03 -14.72 -8.96
N GLN A 312 11.90 -15.71 -9.20
CA GLN A 312 12.00 -16.90 -8.37
C GLN A 312 12.37 -16.56 -6.93
N GLY A 313 13.37 -15.71 -6.71
CA GLY A 313 13.77 -15.29 -5.36
C GLY A 313 12.70 -14.49 -4.62
N LEU A 314 11.99 -13.59 -5.31
CA LEU A 314 10.84 -12.85 -4.78
C LEU A 314 9.73 -13.81 -4.35
N ALA A 315 9.38 -14.77 -5.20
CA ALA A 315 8.35 -15.77 -4.90
C ALA A 315 8.72 -16.63 -3.67
N GLN A 316 9.96 -17.10 -3.59
CA GLN A 316 10.47 -17.89 -2.47
C GLN A 316 10.49 -17.10 -1.16
N GLY A 317 10.98 -15.85 -1.20
CA GLY A 317 11.00 -14.99 -0.03
C GLY A 317 9.61 -14.61 0.46
N LEU A 318 8.68 -14.37 -0.46
CA LEU A 318 7.30 -14.05 -0.11
C LEU A 318 6.58 -15.24 0.56
N ALA A 319 6.76 -16.44 0.02
CA ALA A 319 6.24 -17.66 0.63
C ALA A 319 6.81 -17.82 2.05
N GLU A 320 8.11 -17.58 2.25
CA GLU A 320 8.76 -17.70 3.56
C GLU A 320 8.17 -16.73 4.60
N LEU A 321 7.86 -15.50 4.18
CA LEU A 321 7.24 -14.51 5.05
C LEU A 321 5.79 -14.85 5.41
N ASN A 322 5.06 -15.50 4.50
CA ASN A 322 3.68 -15.94 4.70
C ASN A 322 3.56 -16.92 5.88
N GLN A 323 4.53 -17.82 6.07
CA GLN A 323 4.50 -18.78 7.19
C GLN A 323 4.81 -18.16 8.56
N ALA A 324 5.47 -17.00 8.59
CA ALA A 324 6.06 -16.45 9.81
C ALA A 324 5.20 -15.41 10.54
N SER A 325 4.03 -15.00 10.01
CA SER A 325 3.22 -13.90 10.58
C SER A 325 1.73 -13.99 10.23
N ALA A 326 0.90 -13.12 10.83
CA ALA A 326 -0.47 -12.87 10.40
C ALA A 326 -0.46 -12.21 9.01
N TRP A 327 -0.22 -13.04 7.99
CA TRP A 327 -0.12 -12.63 6.61
C TRP A 327 -1.49 -12.22 6.09
N SER A 328 -1.58 -11.03 5.49
CA SER A 328 -2.78 -10.60 4.79
C SER A 328 -2.61 -10.87 3.30
N GLN A 329 -3.67 -11.28 2.60
CA GLN A 329 -3.68 -11.37 1.13
C GLN A 329 -3.24 -10.05 0.47
N HIS A 330 -3.34 -8.93 1.18
CA HIS A 330 -2.91 -7.61 0.71
C HIS A 330 -1.38 -7.52 0.52
N ASN A 331 -0.56 -8.27 1.27
CA ASN A 331 0.89 -8.27 1.07
C ASN A 331 1.29 -8.86 -0.29
N LEU A 332 0.61 -9.93 -0.72
CA LEU A 332 0.80 -10.53 -2.04
C LEU A 332 0.37 -9.57 -3.15
N TYR A 333 -0.74 -8.87 -2.96
CA TYR A 333 -1.23 -7.85 -3.88
C TYR A 333 -0.18 -6.76 -4.16
N TRP A 334 0.50 -6.24 -3.14
CA TRP A 334 1.52 -5.19 -3.34
C TRP A 334 2.71 -5.63 -4.19
N VAL A 335 3.18 -6.87 -4.01
CA VAL A 335 4.27 -7.42 -4.83
C VAL A 335 3.81 -7.63 -6.27
N GLN A 336 2.58 -8.13 -6.45
CA GLN A 336 1.97 -8.31 -7.77
C GLN A 336 1.85 -6.99 -8.53
N GLN A 337 1.34 -5.94 -7.89
CA GLN A 337 1.25 -4.61 -8.50
C GLN A 337 2.63 -4.06 -8.85
N ALA A 338 3.62 -4.19 -7.97
CA ALA A 338 4.99 -3.74 -8.25
C ALA A 338 5.59 -4.43 -9.49
N ILE A 339 5.34 -5.73 -9.68
CA ILE A 339 5.78 -6.45 -10.88
C ILE A 339 5.08 -5.90 -12.13
N LEU A 340 3.76 -5.77 -12.10
CA LEU A 340 2.97 -5.29 -13.25
C LEU A 340 3.38 -3.88 -13.66
N ASP A 341 3.41 -2.95 -12.70
CA ASP A 341 3.77 -1.55 -12.94
C ASP A 341 5.15 -1.45 -13.58
N LEU A 342 6.13 -2.16 -13.02
CA LEU A 342 7.50 -2.00 -13.46
C LEU A 342 7.80 -2.72 -14.77
N MET A 343 7.17 -3.86 -15.04
CA MET A 343 7.28 -4.52 -16.33
C MET A 343 6.71 -3.63 -17.44
N MET A 344 5.58 -2.98 -17.18
CA MET A 344 4.98 -2.04 -18.11
C MET A 344 5.82 -0.77 -18.29
N GLU A 345 6.45 -0.26 -17.22
CA GLU A 345 7.25 0.97 -17.27
C GLU A 345 8.64 0.78 -17.90
N ILE A 346 9.35 -0.29 -17.54
CA ILE A 346 10.73 -0.52 -18.01
C ILE A 346 10.75 -1.15 -19.39
N TYR A 347 9.97 -2.21 -19.57
CA TYR A 347 10.07 -3.07 -20.75
C TYR A 347 9.07 -2.70 -21.83
N GLU A 348 8.06 -1.87 -21.48
CA GLU A 348 7.02 -1.40 -22.40
C GLU A 348 6.38 -2.58 -23.19
N SER A 349 6.33 -3.77 -22.55
CA SER A 349 5.98 -5.04 -23.19
C SER A 349 4.94 -5.81 -22.38
N PHE A 350 3.70 -5.82 -22.89
CA PHE A 350 2.60 -6.59 -22.31
C PHE A 350 2.87 -8.10 -22.28
N SER A 351 3.51 -8.65 -23.32
CA SER A 351 3.80 -10.09 -23.40
C SER A 351 4.83 -10.51 -22.36
N LEU A 352 5.89 -9.72 -22.17
CA LEU A 352 6.87 -9.98 -21.11
C LEU A 352 6.23 -9.82 -19.73
N CYS A 353 5.42 -8.78 -19.53
CA CYS A 353 4.66 -8.57 -18.29
C CYS A 353 3.79 -9.78 -17.94
N ASP A 354 2.96 -10.26 -18.88
CA ASP A 354 2.10 -11.44 -18.68
C ASP A 354 2.93 -12.69 -18.35
N SER A 355 4.00 -12.96 -19.12
CA SER A 355 4.87 -14.12 -18.85
C SER A 355 5.57 -14.04 -17.48
N THR A 356 6.02 -12.86 -17.08
CA THR A 356 6.71 -12.60 -15.81
C THR A 356 5.74 -12.78 -14.65
N PHE A 357 4.53 -12.25 -14.80
CA PHE A 357 3.47 -12.36 -13.80
C PHE A 357 3.02 -13.82 -13.62
N ARG A 358 2.78 -14.56 -14.71
CA ARG A 358 2.46 -16.00 -14.64
C ARG A 358 3.59 -16.80 -14.02
N SER A 359 4.84 -16.46 -14.37
CA SER A 359 6.02 -17.08 -13.77
C SER A 359 6.05 -16.84 -12.26
N PHE A 360 5.84 -15.60 -11.81
CA PHE A 360 5.76 -15.27 -10.39
C PHE A 360 4.68 -16.07 -9.67
N VAL A 361 3.45 -16.08 -10.19
CA VAL A 361 2.32 -16.82 -9.58
C VAL A 361 2.63 -18.32 -9.47
N SER A 362 3.19 -18.92 -10.54
CA SER A 362 3.57 -20.33 -10.54
C SER A 362 4.69 -20.64 -9.53
N GLN A 363 5.74 -19.81 -9.50
CA GLN A 363 6.86 -19.98 -8.57
C GLN A 363 6.42 -19.78 -7.12
N TYR A 364 5.51 -18.83 -6.86
CA TYR A 364 4.97 -18.58 -5.53
C TYR A 364 4.15 -19.77 -5.04
N SER A 365 3.23 -20.28 -5.85
CA SER A 365 2.44 -21.46 -5.51
C SER A 365 3.32 -22.68 -5.23
N LEU A 366 4.34 -22.91 -6.06
CA LEU A 366 5.31 -24.00 -5.85
C LEU A 366 6.10 -23.81 -4.56
N ALA A 367 6.59 -22.60 -4.28
CA ALA A 367 7.33 -22.30 -3.06
C ALA A 367 6.46 -22.48 -1.81
N GLU A 368 5.20 -22.04 -1.86
CA GLU A 368 4.23 -22.22 -0.78
C GLU A 368 3.97 -23.71 -0.50
N GLN A 369 3.74 -24.52 -1.54
CA GLN A 369 3.59 -25.96 -1.41
C GLN A 369 4.84 -26.61 -0.79
N HIS A 370 6.03 -26.27 -1.27
CA HIS A 370 7.28 -26.79 -0.72
C HIS A 370 7.44 -26.48 0.77
N GLN A 371 7.11 -25.25 1.18
CA GLN A 371 7.21 -24.86 2.58
C GLN A 371 6.11 -25.51 3.44
N GLN A 372 4.90 -25.70 2.92
CA GLN A 372 3.85 -26.46 3.62
C GLN A 372 4.29 -27.92 3.81
N HIS A 373 4.81 -28.57 2.77
CA HIS A 373 5.36 -29.93 2.86
C HIS A 373 6.50 -30.02 3.88
N HIS A 374 7.41 -29.05 3.90
CA HIS A 374 8.47 -29.00 4.90
C HIS A 374 7.92 -28.84 6.32
N ALA A 375 6.90 -28.00 6.53
CA ALA A 375 6.23 -27.87 7.82
C ALA A 375 5.56 -29.17 8.26
N TYR A 376 4.89 -29.89 7.33
CA TYR A 376 4.31 -31.20 7.59
C TYR A 376 5.38 -32.26 7.90
N GLN A 377 6.52 -32.25 7.22
CA GLN A 377 7.65 -33.12 7.53
C GLN A 377 8.18 -32.87 8.94
N LEU A 378 8.42 -31.60 9.32
CA LEU A 378 8.85 -31.24 10.68
C LEU A 378 7.82 -31.65 11.75
N LEU A 379 6.53 -31.52 11.46
CA LEU A 379 5.45 -31.99 12.34
C LEU A 379 5.47 -33.52 12.44
N SER A 380 5.58 -34.21 11.31
CA SER A 380 5.68 -35.67 11.26
C SER A 380 6.89 -36.16 12.06
N ASP A 381 8.05 -35.52 11.91
CA ASP A 381 9.28 -35.89 12.63
C ASP A 381 9.18 -35.63 14.13
N LYS A 382 8.44 -34.60 14.56
CA LYS A 382 8.13 -34.35 15.98
C LYS A 382 7.11 -35.32 16.55
N LEU A 383 6.17 -35.78 15.74
CA LEU A 383 5.09 -36.70 16.15
C LEU A 383 5.52 -38.16 16.08
N SER A 384 6.42 -38.54 15.17
CA SER A 384 6.89 -39.92 14.99
C SER A 384 7.43 -40.58 16.28
N PRO A 385 8.19 -39.89 17.15
CA PRO A 385 8.64 -40.44 18.43
C PRO A 385 7.53 -40.67 19.46
N LEU A 386 6.37 -40.01 19.32
CA LEU A 386 5.22 -40.18 20.21
C LEU A 386 4.37 -41.40 19.83
N PHE A 387 4.49 -41.88 18.60
CA PHE A 387 3.77 -43.05 18.08
C PHE A 387 4.67 -44.28 17.90
N ALA A 388 6.00 -44.12 18.02
CA ALA A 388 6.91 -45.22 18.27
C ALA A 388 6.71 -45.66 19.74
N GLY A 389 5.84 -46.65 19.96
CA GLY A 389 5.61 -47.26 21.28
C GLY A 389 6.91 -47.86 21.87
N PRO A 390 6.93 -48.16 23.19
CA PRO A 390 8.08 -48.72 23.87
C PRO A 390 8.57 -50.05 23.30
#